data_AF-A0A970LXQ6-F1
#
_entry.id   AF-A0A970LXQ6-F1
#
_cell.length_a   1.000
_cell.length_b   1.000
_cell.length_c   1.000
_cell.angle_alpha   90.00
_cell.angle_beta   90.00
_cell.angle_gamma   90.00
#
_symmetry.space_group_name_H-M   'P 1'
#
loop_
_entity.id
_entity.type
_entity.pdbx_description
1 polymer ?
#
loop_
_entity_poly.entity_id
_entity_poly.type
_entity_poly.pdbx_seq_one_letter_code
_entity_poly.pdbx_strand_id
1 'polypeptide(L)'
;GKIQEGLANSALYLDMMGKTMIAWLWLEMANKAHLHYAASTQEQDQHFWLGKLQAARYFIRWELPEIEHQAKLLCSFDDICSAMQADWF
;
A
#
# COMPACT_ATOMS: atom_id res chain seq x y z
N GLY A 1 21.22 -0.04 18.24
CA GLY A 1 20.24 -0.13 17.14
C GLY A 1 20.95 0.16 15.83
N LYS A 2 20.58 -0.51 14.75
CA LYS A 2 21.26 -0.39 13.45
C LYS A 2 20.76 0.84 12.67
N ILE A 3 21.20 2.03 13.09
CA ILE A 3 20.67 3.31 12.62
C ILE A 3 21.01 3.59 11.14
N GLN A 4 22.19 3.17 10.66
CA GLN A 4 22.62 3.41 9.28
C GLN A 4 21.79 2.62 8.25
N GLU A 5 21.50 1.34 8.54
CA GLU A 5 20.65 0.49 7.69
C GLU A 5 19.22 1.05 7.58
N GLY A 6 18.67 1.58 8.68
CA GLY A 6 17.35 2.21 8.68
C GLY A 6 17.29 3.52 7.88
N LEU A 7 18.37 4.33 7.89
CA LEU A 7 18.46 5.55 7.08
C LEU A 7 18.63 5.22 5.60
N ALA A 8 19.46 4.23 5.26
CA ALA A 8 19.72 3.80 3.88
C ALA A 8 18.44 3.33 3.17
N ASN A 9 17.54 2.68 3.91
CA ASN A 9 16.27 2.16 3.37
C ASN A 9 15.05 3.04 3.67
N SER A 10 15.24 4.27 4.17
CA SER A 10 14.14 5.15 4.62
C SER A 10 13.16 5.56 3.51
N ALA A 11 13.66 5.83 2.30
CA ALA A 11 12.81 6.15 1.15
C ALA A 11 11.94 4.96 0.71
N LEU A 12 12.52 3.74 0.72
CA LEU A 12 11.81 2.50 0.41
C LEU A 12 10.71 2.23 1.44
N TYR A 13 11.00 2.47 2.72
CA TYR A 13 10.01 2.37 3.78
C TYR A 13 8.83 3.34 3.59
N LEU A 14 9.12 4.60 3.23
CA LEU A 14 8.07 5.61 3.03
C LEU A 14 7.12 5.24 1.89
N ASP A 15 7.64 4.71 0.79
CA ASP A 15 6.84 4.24 -0.35
C ASP A 15 5.93 3.05 0.03
N MET A 16 6.53 2.01 0.64
CA MET A 16 5.80 0.82 1.13
C MET A 16 4.69 1.22 2.11
N MET A 17 5.01 2.09 3.08
CA MET A 17 4.05 2.56 4.07
C MET A 17 2.95 3.42 3.44
N GLY A 18 3.28 4.26 2.45
CA GLY A 18 2.32 5.07 1.71
C GLY A 18 1.27 4.22 0.99
N LYS A 19 1.71 3.19 0.25
CA LYS A 19 0.82 2.22 -0.41
C LYS A 19 -0.05 1.46 0.61
N THR A 20 0.52 1.09 1.76
CA THR A 20 -0.22 0.44 2.85
C THR A 20 -1.34 1.34 3.41
N MET A 21 -1.06 2.62 3.62
CA MET A 21 -2.06 3.59 4.10
C MET A 21 -3.18 3.81 3.08
N ILE A 22 -2.87 3.89 1.79
CA ILE A 22 -3.88 4.03 0.73
C ILE A 22 -4.76 2.78 0.65
N ALA A 23 -4.19 1.58 0.78
CA ALA A 23 -4.96 0.34 0.86
C ALA A 23 -5.94 0.36 2.04
N TRP A 24 -5.51 0.84 3.20
CA TRP A 24 -6.38 0.99 4.37
C TRP A 24 -7.56 1.94 4.09
N LEU A 25 -7.31 3.11 3.48
CA LEU A 25 -8.37 4.05 3.10
C LEU A 25 -9.37 3.42 2.11
N TRP A 26 -8.90 2.60 1.18
CA TRP A 26 -9.78 1.84 0.27
C TRP A 26 -10.65 0.83 1.00
N LEU A 27 -10.11 0.13 2.01
CA LEU A 27 -10.88 -0.80 2.84
C LEU A 27 -11.96 -0.07 3.65
N GLU A 28 -11.66 1.09 4.23
CA GLU A 28 -12.65 1.90 4.94
C GLU A 28 -13.77 2.38 3.99
N MET A 29 -13.40 2.85 2.80
CA MET A 29 -14.37 3.25 1.78
C MET A 29 -15.22 2.07 1.31
N ALA A 30 -14.64 0.88 1.14
CA ALA A 30 -15.35 -0.32 0.75
C ALA A 30 -16.37 -0.74 1.82
N ASN A 31 -16.01 -0.66 3.10
CA ASN A 31 -16.93 -0.96 4.20
C ASN A 31 -18.14 0.00 4.20
N LYS A 32 -17.89 1.30 4.05
CA LYS A 32 -18.96 2.31 3.94
C LYS A 32 -19.82 2.08 2.69
N ALA A 33 -19.19 1.81 1.54
CA ALA A 33 -19.91 1.56 0.29
C ALA A 33 -20.81 0.32 0.40
N HIS A 34 -20.38 -0.74 1.09
CA HIS A 34 -21.20 -1.91 1.33
C HIS A 34 -22.46 -1.60 2.16
N LEU A 35 -22.32 -0.79 3.21
CA LEU A 35 -23.45 -0.36 4.05
C LEU A 35 -24.44 0.53 3.28
N HIS A 36 -23.93 1.50 2.51
CA HIS A 36 -24.79 2.41 1.74
C HIS A 36 -25.45 1.74 0.54
N TYR A 37 -24.77 0.81 -0.13
CA TYR A 37 -25.35 0.03 -1.22
C TYR A 37 -26.62 -0.72 -0.78
N ALA A 38 -26.61 -1.31 0.42
CA ALA A 38 -27.77 -2.01 0.97
C ALA A 38 -28.95 -1.09 1.30
N ALA A 39 -28.69 0.19 1.60
CA ALA A 39 -29.71 1.19 1.92
C ALA A 39 -30.23 1.96 0.70
N SER A 40 -29.50 1.93 -0.43
CA SER A 40 -29.83 2.69 -1.64
C SER A 40 -30.96 2.05 -2.45
N THR A 41 -31.97 2.85 -2.80
CA THR A 41 -33.10 2.47 -3.67
C THR A 41 -32.95 2.97 -5.11
N GLN A 42 -32.02 3.89 -5.37
CA GLN A 42 -31.75 4.45 -6.70
C GLN A 42 -30.60 3.70 -7.39
N GLU A 43 -30.80 3.34 -8.66
CA GLU A 43 -29.83 2.61 -9.49
C GLU A 43 -28.51 3.37 -9.67
N GLN A 44 -28.58 4.70 -9.82
CA GLN A 44 -27.39 5.54 -9.98
C GLN A 44 -26.47 5.50 -8.75
N ASP A 45 -27.05 5.51 -7.54
CA ASP A 45 -26.29 5.39 -6.30
C ASP A 45 -25.66 4.00 -6.17
N GLN A 46 -26.41 2.95 -6.55
CA GLN A 46 -25.91 1.58 -6.55
C GLN A 46 -24.69 1.42 -7.48
N HIS A 47 -24.74 1.98 -8.69
CA HIS A 47 -23.60 1.97 -9.62
C HIS A 47 -22.39 2.72 -9.05
N PHE A 48 -22.60 3.85 -8.37
CA PHE A 48 -21.52 4.60 -7.71
C PHE A 48 -20.82 3.77 -6.62
N TRP A 49 -21.59 3.11 -5.74
CA TRP A 49 -21.02 2.27 -4.68
C TRP A 49 -20.31 1.03 -5.24
N LEU A 50 -20.87 0.38 -6.26
CA LEU A 50 -20.22 -0.72 -6.97
C LEU A 50 -18.89 -0.29 -7.60
N GLY A 51 -18.82 0.91 -8.17
CA GLY A 51 -17.57 1.48 -8.69
C GLY A 51 -16.49 1.65 -7.61
N LYS A 52 -16.88 2.13 -6.42
CA LYS A 52 -15.96 2.24 -5.27
C LYS A 52 -15.47 0.88 -4.79
N LEU A 53 -16.36 -0.11 -4.70
CA LEU A 53 -16.01 -1.49 -4.33
C LEU A 53 -15.06 -2.13 -5.36
N GLN A 54 -15.31 -1.89 -6.64
CA GLN A 54 -14.44 -2.36 -7.73
C GLN A 54 -13.04 -1.76 -7.65
N ALA A 55 -12.93 -0.44 -7.43
CA ALA A 55 -11.65 0.24 -7.28
C ALA A 55 -10.87 -0.23 -6.05
N ALA A 56 -11.55 -0.41 -4.91
CA ALA A 56 -10.94 -1.00 -3.72
C ALA A 56 -10.40 -2.41 -3.99
N ARG A 57 -11.19 -3.26 -4.69
CA ARG A 57 -10.76 -4.61 -5.06
C ARG A 57 -9.56 -4.61 -5.99
N TYR A 58 -9.52 -3.69 -6.95
CA TYR A 58 -8.36 -3.48 -7.82
C TYR A 58 -7.14 -3.14 -6.97
N PHE A 59 -7.21 -2.10 -6.13
CA PHE A 59 -6.06 -1.65 -5.36
C PHE A 59 -5.50 -2.76 -4.46
N ILE A 60 -6.37 -3.49 -3.75
CA ILE A 60 -5.94 -4.56 -2.85
C ILE A 60 -5.36 -5.78 -3.59
N ARG A 61 -5.87 -6.11 -4.78
CA ARG A 61 -5.42 -7.31 -5.52
C ARG A 61 -4.28 -7.06 -6.50
N TRP A 62 -4.15 -5.84 -7.01
CA TRP A 62 -3.19 -5.50 -8.05
C TRP A 62 -2.07 -4.60 -7.53
N GLU A 63 -2.41 -3.49 -6.89
CA GLU A 63 -1.41 -2.47 -6.49
C GLU A 63 -0.71 -2.86 -5.18
N LEU A 64 -1.44 -3.36 -4.19
CA LEU A 64 -0.89 -3.64 -2.87
C LEU A 64 0.18 -4.75 -2.90
N PRO A 65 0.04 -5.88 -3.61
CA PRO A 65 1.06 -6.93 -3.63
C PRO A 65 2.43 -6.48 -4.16
N GLU A 66 2.51 -5.37 -4.91
CA GLU A 66 3.78 -4.84 -5.40
C GLU A 66 4.76 -4.50 -4.27
N ILE A 67 4.26 -4.16 -3.07
CA ILE A 67 5.11 -3.82 -1.93
C ILE A 67 5.71 -5.04 -1.23
N GLU A 68 5.31 -6.27 -1.58
CA GLU A 68 5.80 -7.49 -0.92
C GLU A 68 7.32 -7.62 -1.00
N HIS A 69 7.91 -7.23 -2.13
CA HIS A 69 9.36 -7.25 -2.28
C HIS A 69 10.03 -6.21 -1.38
N GLN A 70 9.50 -4.99 -1.35
CA GLN A 70 10.01 -3.89 -0.51
C GLN A 70 9.91 -4.25 0.98
N ALA A 71 8.78 -4.83 1.39
CA ALA A 71 8.57 -5.32 2.75
C ALA A 71 9.59 -6.39 3.13
N LYS A 72 9.90 -7.34 2.23
CA LYS A 72 10.93 -8.37 2.47
C LYS A 72 12.31 -7.76 2.72
N LEU A 73 12.74 -6.81 1.88
CA LEU A 73 14.03 -6.12 2.03
C LEU A 73 14.13 -5.34 3.36
N LEU A 74 13.04 -4.67 3.74
CA LEU A 74 12.97 -3.91 4.98
C LEU A 74 12.97 -4.84 6.21
N CYS A 75 12.23 -5.95 6.16
CA CYS A 75 12.21 -6.94 7.25
C CYS A 75 13.54 -7.69 7.39
N SER A 76 14.30 -7.89 6.31
CA SER A 76 15.62 -8.52 6.37
C SER A 76 16.73 -7.57 6.83
N PHE A 77 16.43 -6.28 7.01
CA PHE A 77 17.45 -5.23 7.24
C PHE A 77 18.56 -5.31 6.20
N ASP A 78 18.16 -5.37 4.93
CA ASP A 78 19.10 -5.51 3.81
C ASP A 78 20.15 -4.38 3.84
N ASP A 79 21.42 -4.77 3.83
CA ASP A 79 22.56 -3.89 4.02
C ASP A 79 23.24 -3.48 2.71
N ILE A 80 22.74 -3.94 1.55
CA ILE A 80 23.38 -3.72 0.24
C ILE A 80 23.62 -2.22 -0.02
N CYS A 81 22.61 -1.38 0.27
CA CYS A 81 22.72 0.06 0.13
C CYS A 81 23.73 0.68 1.10
N SER A 82 23.81 0.15 2.33
CA SER A 82 24.73 0.66 3.37
C SER A 82 26.16 0.14 3.22
N ALA A 83 26.34 -1.01 2.57
CA ALA A 83 27.63 -1.65 2.33
C ALA A 83 28.35 -1.10 1.09
N MET A 84 27.70 -0.20 0.33
CA MET A 84 28.27 0.44 -0.85
C MET A 84 29.54 1.22 -0.49
N GLN A 85 30.63 1.00 -1.24
CA GLN A 85 31.90 1.71 -1.07
C GLN A 85 32.10 2.69 -2.23
N ALA A 86 32.47 3.93 -1.90
CA ALA A 86 32.68 4.98 -2.90
C ALA A 86 33.78 4.60 -3.91
N ASP A 87 34.83 3.90 -3.46
CA ASP A 87 35.98 3.51 -4.31
C ASP A 87 35.63 2.47 -5.39
N TRP A 88 34.41 1.90 -5.39
CA TRP A 88 33.96 0.94 -6.41
C TRP A 88 33.27 1.59 -7.62
N PHE A 89 33.10 2.92 -7.62
CA PHE A 89 32.34 3.68 -8.63
C PHE A 89 33.10 4.88 -9.18
#